data_AF-A0A8H4W7S6-F1
#
_entry.id   AF-A0A8H4W7S6-F1
#
_cell.length_a   1.000
_cell.length_b   1.000
_cell.length_c   1.000
_cell.angle_alpha   90.00
_cell.angle_beta   90.00
_cell.angle_gamma   90.00
#
_symmetry.space_group_name_H-M   'P 1'
#
loop_
_entity.id
_entity.type
_entity.pdbx_description
1 polymer ?
#
loop_
_entity_poly.entity_id
_entity_poly.type
_entity_poly.pdbx_seq_one_letter_code
_entity_poly.pdbx_strand_id
1 'polypeptide(L)'
;MLVFWVLFVLPIYFQAVLRTSAFRSGINILPTAAVCMPFTIISGGVMTKLGRYRPLLMVGFAIFPIAIGLFSKLTESSTTVYWAEIQIIAAVAIGIITPVTLPTILTPLDESDAAVGTATWAFMRGFGTILGTAIPLVIFNSKADYLVSTRLQDNDNARILLANGGAYTPAAGGSVYSTLGLDNNPSLEATVKGIYTDSLKLCWQVGLAFALLGFLPTFLTKELPMRIELETEFGLATESEKKSDGETGKQSTPTPSQ
;
A
#
# COMPACT_ATOMS: atom_id res chain seq x y z
N MET A 1 -2.61 -3.95 2.38
CA MET A 1 -3.54 -2.79 2.35
C MET A 1 -3.14 -1.63 3.27
N LEU A 2 -2.01 -1.72 3.96
CA LEU A 2 -1.40 -0.61 4.72
C LEU A 2 -1.03 0.60 3.84
N VAL A 3 -1.07 0.49 2.51
CA VAL A 3 -0.98 1.67 1.62
C VAL A 3 -2.07 2.71 1.93
N PHE A 4 -3.30 2.27 2.18
CA PHE A 4 -4.41 3.17 2.50
C PHE A 4 -4.25 3.80 3.88
N TRP A 5 -3.56 3.11 4.80
CA TRP A 5 -3.18 3.68 6.09
C TRP A 5 -2.31 4.91 5.89
N VAL A 6 -1.27 4.81 5.05
CA VAL A 6 -0.39 5.94 4.74
C VAL A 6 -1.19 7.05 4.07
N LEU A 7 -2.00 6.73 3.06
CA LEU A 7 -2.76 7.73 2.30
C LEU A 7 -3.81 8.49 3.13
N PHE A 8 -4.35 7.91 4.19
CA PHE A 8 -5.33 8.56 5.06
C PHE A 8 -4.68 9.32 6.23
N VAL A 9 -3.53 8.86 6.72
CA VAL A 9 -2.85 9.45 7.88
C VAL A 9 -1.92 10.62 7.48
N LEU A 10 -1.28 10.55 6.32
CA LEU A 10 -0.34 11.58 5.86
C LEU A 10 -0.98 12.96 5.58
N PRO A 11 -2.17 13.06 4.98
CA PRO A 11 -2.84 14.35 4.80
C PRO A 11 -3.12 15.06 6.13
N ILE A 12 -3.49 14.31 7.18
CA ILE A 12 -3.72 14.85 8.52
C ILE A 12 -2.44 15.53 9.03
N TYR A 13 -1.28 14.87 8.86
CA TYR A 13 0.01 15.45 9.22
C TYR A 13 0.28 16.76 8.47
N PHE A 14 0.12 16.79 7.15
CA PHE A 14 0.37 18.00 6.36
C PHE A 14 -0.57 19.14 6.70
N GLN A 15 -1.85 18.85 6.93
CA GLN A 15 -2.87 19.87 7.12
C GLN A 15 -2.93 20.35 8.56
N ALA A 16 -2.93 19.45 9.55
CA ALA A 16 -3.04 19.82 10.96
C ALA A 16 -1.68 20.23 11.57
N VAL A 17 -0.59 19.52 11.25
CA VAL A 17 0.73 19.74 11.88
C VAL A 17 1.55 20.76 11.10
N LEU A 18 1.72 20.59 9.79
CA LEU A 18 2.51 21.52 8.95
C LEU A 18 1.73 22.75 8.46
N ARG A 19 0.45 22.89 8.83
CA ARG A 19 -0.41 24.03 8.43
C ARG A 19 -0.43 24.26 6.91
N THR A 20 -0.47 23.17 6.14
CA THR A 20 -0.62 23.27 4.68
C THR A 20 -2.10 23.21 4.29
N SER A 21 -2.48 23.90 3.21
CA SER A 21 -3.84 23.77 2.68
C SER A 21 -4.09 22.36 2.12
N ALA A 22 -5.35 21.95 2.04
CA ALA A 22 -5.73 20.67 1.43
C ALA A 22 -5.14 20.50 0.01
N PHE A 23 -5.10 21.58 -0.77
CA PHE A 23 -4.46 21.60 -2.09
C PHE A 23 -2.95 21.30 -2.04
N ARG A 24 -2.21 21.97 -1.15
CA ARG A 24 -0.77 21.73 -0.96
C ARG A 24 -0.49 20.35 -0.37
N SER A 25 -1.34 19.87 0.54
CA SER A 25 -1.27 18.50 1.06
C SER A 25 -1.42 17.47 -0.06
N GLY A 26 -2.32 17.70 -1.02
CA GLY A 26 -2.45 16.84 -2.20
C GLY A 26 -1.17 16.81 -3.04
N ILE A 27 -0.56 17.98 -3.28
CA ILE A 27 0.74 18.09 -3.97
C ILE A 27 1.83 17.32 -3.20
N ASN A 28 1.86 17.43 -1.87
CA ASN A 28 2.86 16.78 -1.02
C ASN A 28 2.74 15.24 -1.00
N ILE A 29 1.63 14.67 -1.47
CA ILE A 29 1.42 13.22 -1.60
C ILE A 29 1.84 12.71 -2.99
N LEU A 30 1.96 13.58 -3.99
CA LEU A 30 2.39 13.21 -5.35
C LEU A 30 3.71 12.44 -5.41
N PRO A 31 4.75 12.72 -4.60
CA PRO A 31 5.97 11.93 -4.60
C PRO A 31 5.72 10.44 -4.36
N THR A 32 4.77 10.09 -3.49
CA THR A 32 4.39 8.68 -3.26
C THR A 32 3.87 8.04 -4.54
N ALA A 33 2.98 8.70 -5.27
CA ALA A 33 2.42 8.17 -6.52
C ALA A 33 3.49 8.10 -7.62
N ALA A 34 4.30 9.16 -7.77
CA ALA A 34 5.34 9.29 -8.77
C ALA A 34 6.43 8.22 -8.64
N VAL A 35 6.77 7.80 -7.42
CA VAL A 35 7.74 6.71 -7.17
C VAL A 35 7.08 5.34 -7.21
N CYS A 36 5.84 5.20 -6.76
CA CYS A 36 5.15 3.91 -6.77
C CYS A 36 5.01 3.35 -8.19
N MET A 37 4.69 4.19 -9.19
CA MET A 37 4.52 3.78 -10.59
C MET A 37 5.75 3.09 -11.21
N PRO A 38 6.95 3.72 -11.26
CA PRO A 38 8.12 3.09 -11.86
C PRO A 38 8.54 1.82 -11.11
N PHE A 39 8.45 1.79 -9.78
CA PHE A 39 8.78 0.59 -9.01
C PHE A 39 7.78 -0.56 -9.22
N THR A 40 6.53 -0.25 -9.52
CA THR A 40 5.53 -1.25 -9.94
C THR A 40 5.91 -1.90 -11.27
N ILE A 41 6.34 -1.09 -12.25
CA ILE A 41 6.77 -1.58 -13.56
C ILE A 41 8.06 -2.40 -13.43
N ILE A 42 9.04 -1.89 -12.70
CA ILE A 42 10.34 -2.54 -12.49
C ILE A 42 10.15 -3.88 -11.78
N SER A 43 9.39 -3.92 -10.68
CA SER A 43 9.18 -5.15 -9.92
C SER A 43 8.41 -6.20 -10.73
N GLY A 44 7.41 -5.79 -11.52
CA GLY A 44 6.71 -6.67 -12.46
C GLY A 44 7.66 -7.27 -13.51
N GLY A 45 8.47 -6.43 -14.16
CA GLY A 45 9.44 -6.90 -15.17
C GLY A 45 10.53 -7.80 -14.58
N VAL A 46 11.04 -7.46 -13.39
CA VAL A 46 12.03 -8.25 -12.65
C VAL A 46 11.45 -9.61 -12.25
N MET A 47 10.19 -9.65 -11.81
CA MET A 47 9.47 -10.88 -11.51
C MET A 47 9.34 -11.78 -12.74
N THR A 48 8.91 -11.24 -13.89
CA THR A 48 8.80 -12.00 -15.14
C THR A 48 10.14 -12.54 -15.60
N LYS A 49 11.22 -11.78 -15.46
CA LYS A 49 12.56 -12.21 -15.88
C LYS A 49 13.19 -13.25 -14.94
N LEU A 50 12.99 -13.11 -13.63
CA LEU A 50 13.55 -14.02 -12.63
C LEU A 50 12.74 -15.32 -12.48
N GLY A 51 11.45 -15.31 -12.85
CA GLY A 51 10.53 -16.42 -12.60
C GLY A 51 10.32 -16.72 -11.11
N ARG A 52 10.76 -15.82 -10.22
CA ARG A 52 10.73 -15.98 -8.75
C ARG A 52 10.13 -14.74 -8.08
N TYR A 53 9.03 -14.93 -7.36
CA TYR A 53 8.33 -13.85 -6.65
C TYR A 53 8.80 -13.66 -5.20
N ARG A 54 9.34 -14.71 -4.56
CA ARG A 54 9.65 -14.72 -3.13
C ARG A 54 10.68 -13.66 -2.70
N PRO A 55 11.83 -13.48 -3.40
CA PRO A 55 12.80 -12.46 -3.01
C PRO A 55 12.23 -11.04 -3.07
N LEU A 56 11.40 -10.76 -4.08
CA LEU A 56 10.74 -9.45 -4.25
C LEU A 56 9.78 -9.17 -3.10
N LEU A 57 8.95 -10.15 -2.72
CA LEU A 57 8.06 -10.00 -1.57
C LEU A 57 8.84 -9.81 -0.26
N MET A 58 9.91 -10.59 -0.03
CA MET A 58 10.74 -10.42 1.17
C MET A 58 11.34 -9.03 1.27
N VAL A 59 11.88 -8.50 0.17
CA VAL A 59 12.43 -7.13 0.14
C VAL A 59 11.34 -6.09 0.40
N GLY A 60 10.20 -6.20 -0.29
CA GLY A 60 9.08 -5.27 -0.11
C GLY A 60 8.54 -5.26 1.32
N PHE A 61 8.29 -6.44 1.91
CA PHE A 61 7.81 -6.56 3.28
C PHE A 61 8.86 -6.26 4.34
N ALA A 62 10.16 -6.28 4.03
CA ALA A 62 11.22 -5.81 4.93
C ALA A 62 11.33 -4.28 4.95
N ILE A 63 11.21 -3.64 3.77
CA ILE A 63 11.33 -2.18 3.64
C ILE A 63 10.09 -1.47 4.21
N PHE A 64 8.89 -2.06 4.06
CA PHE A 64 7.65 -1.39 4.45
C PHE A 64 7.54 -1.07 5.96
N PRO A 65 7.84 -1.99 6.90
CA PRO A 65 7.89 -1.70 8.33
C PRO A 65 8.91 -0.62 8.67
N ILE A 66 10.06 -0.60 8.00
CA ILE A 66 11.09 0.45 8.20
C ILE A 66 10.47 1.81 7.86
N ALA A 67 9.82 1.96 6.71
CA ALA A 67 9.17 3.20 6.32
C ALA A 67 8.10 3.67 7.33
N ILE A 68 7.24 2.76 7.79
CA ILE A 68 6.23 3.08 8.81
C ILE A 68 6.85 3.45 10.16
N GLY A 69 7.93 2.78 10.55
CA GLY A 69 8.70 3.14 11.74
C GLY A 69 9.28 4.54 11.65
N LEU A 70 9.80 4.95 10.49
CA LEU A 70 10.29 6.31 10.27
C LEU A 70 9.17 7.36 10.34
N PHE A 71 7.97 7.06 9.84
CA PHE A 71 6.82 7.97 9.96
C PHE A 71 6.45 8.27 11.43
N SER A 72 6.69 7.33 12.36
CA SER A 72 6.46 7.57 13.80
C SER A 72 7.37 8.64 14.41
N LYS A 73 8.45 9.02 13.73
CA LYS A 73 9.38 10.09 14.15
C LYS A 73 9.04 11.46 13.56
N LEU A 74 7.95 11.59 12.80
CA LEU A 74 7.52 12.88 12.27
C LEU A 74 7.11 13.83 13.40
N THR A 75 7.59 15.06 13.29
CA THR A 75 7.36 16.17 14.23
C THR A 75 7.10 17.46 13.46
N GLU A 76 6.60 18.48 14.15
CA GLU A 76 6.42 19.82 13.59
C GLU A 76 7.70 20.44 12.99
N SER A 77 8.87 20.05 13.50
CA SER A 77 10.18 20.52 13.05
C SER A 77 10.78 19.70 11.89
N SER A 78 10.07 18.68 11.40
CA SER A 78 10.56 17.83 10.33
C SER A 78 10.65 18.60 9.01
N THR A 79 11.81 18.52 8.35
CA THR A 79 12.05 19.20 7.08
C THR A 79 11.24 18.58 5.93
N THR A 80 11.03 19.35 4.86
CA THR A 80 10.39 18.87 3.63
C THR A 80 11.08 17.63 3.06
N VAL A 81 12.41 17.63 3.09
CA VAL A 81 13.24 16.52 2.59
C VAL A 81 13.00 15.26 3.42
N TYR A 82 12.96 15.38 4.75
CA TYR A 82 12.81 14.23 5.63
C TYR A 82 11.50 13.47 5.40
N TRP A 83 10.36 14.15 5.33
CA TRP A 83 9.09 13.45 5.08
C TRP A 83 8.98 12.94 3.64
N ALA A 84 9.62 13.61 2.67
CA ALA A 84 9.62 13.17 1.27
C ALA A 84 10.43 11.89 1.08
N GLU A 85 11.59 11.78 1.70
CA GLU A 85 12.42 10.57 1.68
C GLU A 85 11.68 9.36 2.27
N ILE A 86 10.99 9.54 3.41
CA ILE A 86 10.22 8.46 4.02
C ILE A 86 9.07 8.02 3.10
N GLN A 87 8.39 8.96 2.43
CA GLN A 87 7.38 8.65 1.42
C GLN A 87 7.95 7.83 0.26
N ILE A 88 9.13 8.19 -0.24
CA ILE A 88 9.80 7.46 -1.31
C ILE A 88 10.09 6.02 -0.87
N ILE A 89 10.63 5.80 0.32
CA ILE A 89 10.91 4.46 0.85
C ILE A 89 9.61 3.64 0.98
N ALA A 90 8.54 4.26 1.49
CA ALA A 90 7.22 3.62 1.56
C ALA A 90 6.69 3.25 0.17
N ALA A 91 6.78 4.19 -0.78
CA ALA A 91 6.30 4.03 -2.15
C ALA A 91 7.04 2.91 -2.91
N VAL A 92 8.36 2.78 -2.69
CA VAL A 92 9.17 1.68 -3.24
C VAL A 92 8.63 0.34 -2.75
N ALA A 93 8.43 0.19 -1.44
CA ALA A 93 7.91 -1.06 -0.87
C ALA A 93 6.51 -1.40 -1.38
N ILE A 94 5.61 -0.40 -1.44
CA ILE A 94 4.26 -0.56 -1.99
C ILE A 94 4.31 -0.97 -3.47
N GLY A 95 5.18 -0.31 -4.25
CA GLY A 95 5.38 -0.58 -5.68
C GLY A 95 5.93 -1.97 -5.95
N ILE A 96 6.72 -2.55 -5.04
CA ILE A 96 7.20 -3.93 -5.16
C ILE A 96 6.11 -4.94 -4.78
N ILE A 97 5.42 -4.73 -3.66
CA ILE A 97 4.47 -5.72 -3.12
C ILE A 97 3.22 -5.85 -4.01
N THR A 98 2.69 -4.71 -4.48
CA THR A 98 1.39 -4.65 -5.16
C THR A 98 1.30 -5.52 -6.42
N PRO A 99 2.21 -5.39 -7.42
CA PRO A 99 2.13 -6.19 -8.65
C PRO A 99 2.51 -7.65 -8.45
N VAL A 100 3.32 -7.98 -7.44
CA VAL A 100 3.82 -9.35 -7.20
C VAL A 100 2.79 -10.23 -6.47
N THR A 101 1.87 -9.62 -5.72
CA THR A 101 0.94 -10.37 -4.84
C THR A 101 -0.03 -11.27 -5.60
N LEU A 102 -0.66 -10.78 -6.68
CA LEU A 102 -1.65 -11.58 -7.42
C LEU A 102 -1.01 -12.77 -8.14
N PRO A 103 0.08 -12.61 -8.92
CA PRO A 103 0.77 -13.75 -9.55
C PRO A 103 1.25 -14.79 -8.55
N THR A 104 1.70 -14.35 -7.37
CA THR A 104 2.10 -15.26 -6.27
C THR A 104 0.95 -16.18 -5.84
N ILE A 105 -0.27 -15.66 -5.76
CA ILE A 105 -1.46 -16.42 -5.36
C ILE A 105 -1.91 -17.37 -6.47
N LEU A 106 -1.77 -16.96 -7.73
CA LEU A 106 -2.19 -17.77 -8.87
C LEU A 106 -1.20 -18.86 -9.25
N THR A 107 0.10 -18.70 -8.92
CA THR A 107 1.15 -19.67 -9.25
C THR A 107 0.85 -21.13 -8.83
N PRO A 108 0.33 -21.42 -7.62
CA PRO A 108 -0.02 -22.79 -7.22
C PRO A 108 -1.36 -23.32 -7.77
N LEU A 109 -2.18 -22.50 -8.42
CA LEU A 109 -3.53 -22.88 -8.85
C LEU A 109 -3.52 -23.42 -10.28
N ASP A 110 -4.44 -24.34 -10.55
CA ASP A 110 -4.76 -24.76 -11.91
C ASP A 110 -5.53 -23.66 -12.66
N GLU A 111 -5.48 -23.67 -14.00
CA GLU A 111 -6.11 -22.62 -14.82
C GLU A 111 -7.64 -22.53 -14.60
N SER A 112 -8.28 -23.65 -14.30
CA SER A 112 -9.71 -23.71 -13.95
C SER A 112 -10.04 -22.91 -12.68
N ASP A 113 -9.09 -22.81 -11.76
CA ASP A 113 -9.27 -22.13 -10.47
C ASP A 113 -8.77 -20.68 -10.49
N ALA A 114 -8.09 -20.24 -11.56
CA ALA A 114 -7.51 -18.91 -11.65
C ALA A 114 -8.55 -17.79 -11.47
N ALA A 115 -9.77 -17.98 -11.99
CA ALA A 115 -10.88 -17.04 -11.80
C ALA A 115 -11.30 -16.95 -10.33
N VAL A 116 -11.44 -18.10 -9.64
CA VAL A 116 -11.81 -18.18 -8.22
C VAL A 116 -10.70 -17.60 -7.34
N GLY A 117 -9.44 -17.90 -7.63
CA GLY A 117 -8.27 -17.34 -6.95
C GLY A 117 -8.20 -15.82 -7.09
N THR A 118 -8.45 -15.29 -8.29
CA THR A 118 -8.48 -13.84 -8.53
C THR A 118 -9.62 -13.16 -7.78
N ALA A 119 -10.83 -13.74 -7.80
CA ALA A 119 -11.98 -13.23 -7.06
C ALA A 119 -11.72 -13.20 -5.55
N THR A 120 -11.13 -14.27 -5.01
CA THR A 120 -10.76 -14.37 -3.59
C THR A 120 -9.71 -13.33 -3.23
N TRP A 121 -8.69 -13.15 -4.06
CA TRP A 121 -7.69 -12.10 -3.86
C TRP A 121 -8.31 -10.70 -3.86
N ALA A 122 -9.21 -10.41 -4.83
CA ALA A 122 -9.89 -9.13 -4.93
C ALA A 122 -10.76 -8.87 -3.69
N PHE A 123 -11.49 -9.88 -3.20
CA PHE A 123 -12.26 -9.80 -1.96
C PHE A 123 -11.36 -9.50 -0.75
N MET A 124 -10.26 -10.24 -0.59
CA MET A 124 -9.33 -10.03 0.53
C MET A 124 -8.62 -8.67 0.46
N ARG A 125 -8.31 -8.19 -0.74
CA ARG A 125 -7.82 -6.84 -1.00
C ARG A 125 -8.86 -5.77 -0.62
N GLY A 126 -10.12 -5.96 -1.00
CA GLY A 126 -11.22 -5.07 -0.63
C GLY A 126 -11.41 -5.01 0.88
N PHE A 127 -11.49 -6.16 1.54
CA PHE A 127 -11.61 -6.27 2.99
C PHE A 127 -10.43 -5.57 3.71
N GLY A 128 -9.20 -5.83 3.27
CA GLY A 128 -8.04 -5.18 3.84
C GLY A 128 -8.01 -3.66 3.59
N THR A 129 -8.62 -3.16 2.50
CA THR A 129 -8.73 -1.72 2.22
C THR A 129 -9.63 -1.04 3.24
N ILE A 130 -10.76 -1.66 3.56
CA ILE A 130 -11.70 -1.19 4.59
C ILE A 130 -11.01 -1.15 5.96
N LEU A 131 -10.32 -2.23 6.35
CA LEU A 131 -9.57 -2.25 7.60
C LEU A 131 -8.41 -1.24 7.62
N GLY A 132 -7.73 -1.09 6.47
CA GLY A 132 -6.60 -0.19 6.29
C GLY A 132 -6.94 1.29 6.43
N THR A 133 -8.22 1.67 6.30
CA THR A 133 -8.71 3.04 6.54
C THR A 133 -9.41 3.17 7.89
N ALA A 134 -10.21 2.18 8.30
CA ALA A 134 -10.99 2.24 9.54
C ALA A 134 -10.12 2.17 10.80
N ILE A 135 -9.15 1.26 10.86
CA ILE A 135 -8.28 1.09 12.04
C ILE A 135 -7.47 2.37 12.35
N PRO A 136 -6.72 2.98 11.41
CA PRO A 136 -5.97 4.21 11.72
C PRO A 136 -6.88 5.34 12.17
N LEU A 137 -8.07 5.46 11.57
CA LEU A 137 -9.06 6.47 11.91
C LEU A 137 -9.57 6.31 13.35
N VAL A 138 -9.90 5.08 13.76
CA VAL A 138 -10.35 4.80 15.13
C VAL A 138 -9.24 5.08 16.14
N ILE A 139 -8.00 4.65 15.86
CA ILE A 139 -6.85 4.90 16.74
C ILE A 139 -6.59 6.39 16.87
N PHE A 140 -6.58 7.11 15.74
CA PHE A 140 -6.34 8.54 15.70
C PHE A 140 -7.36 9.30 16.55
N ASN A 141 -8.66 9.05 16.31
CA ASN A 141 -9.72 9.72 17.03
C ASN A 141 -9.76 9.36 18.51
N SER A 142 -9.60 8.07 18.86
CA SER A 142 -9.59 7.64 20.26
C SER A 142 -8.45 8.29 21.05
N LYS A 143 -7.26 8.41 20.43
CA LYS A 143 -6.13 9.10 21.06
C LYS A 143 -6.32 10.61 21.11
N ALA A 144 -6.88 11.20 20.05
CA ALA A 144 -7.20 12.62 20.01
C ALA A 144 -8.22 12.98 21.11
N ASP A 145 -9.30 12.22 21.27
CA ASP A 145 -10.33 12.44 22.30
C ASP A 145 -9.74 12.42 23.72
N TYR A 146 -8.86 11.46 23.99
CA TYR A 146 -8.13 11.39 25.27
C TYR A 146 -7.24 12.62 25.50
N LEU A 147 -6.51 13.06 24.47
CA LEU A 147 -5.62 14.22 24.60
C LEU A 147 -6.39 15.54 24.63
N VAL A 148 -7.51 15.65 23.93
CA VAL A 148 -8.41 16.80 23.95
C VAL A 148 -9.00 17.00 25.34
N SER A 149 -9.51 15.93 25.97
CA SER A 149 -10.03 16.01 27.35
C SER A 149 -8.96 16.36 28.39
N THR A 150 -7.70 16.03 28.13
CA THR A 150 -6.59 16.30 29.06
C THR A 150 -5.93 17.67 28.83
N ARG A 151 -5.74 18.10 27.58
CA ARG A 151 -4.93 19.28 27.21
C ARG A 151 -5.76 20.52 26.85
N LEU A 152 -7.06 20.38 26.58
CA LEU A 152 -7.96 21.49 26.24
C LEU A 152 -9.02 21.74 27.32
N GLN A 153 -8.64 21.57 28.60
CA GLN A 153 -9.57 21.79 29.72
C GLN A 153 -10.10 23.23 29.76
N ASP A 154 -9.25 24.20 29.38
CA ASP A 154 -9.55 25.63 29.46
C ASP A 154 -10.31 26.18 28.24
N ASN A 155 -10.59 25.36 27.21
CA ASN A 155 -11.24 25.80 25.98
C ASN A 155 -12.37 24.87 25.54
N ASP A 156 -13.57 25.14 26.07
CA ASP A 156 -14.78 24.35 25.82
C ASP A 156 -15.14 24.28 24.33
N ASN A 157 -14.97 25.37 23.57
CA ASN A 157 -15.29 25.42 22.14
C ASN A 157 -14.40 24.45 21.33
N ALA A 158 -13.08 24.49 21.58
CA ALA A 158 -12.14 23.59 20.93
C ALA A 158 -12.36 22.12 21.36
N ARG A 159 -12.70 21.90 22.63
CA ARG A 159 -13.01 20.58 23.17
C ARG A 159 -14.23 19.97 22.52
N ILE A 160 -15.34 20.71 22.42
CA ILE A 160 -16.59 20.24 21.81
C ILE A 160 -16.38 19.87 20.33
N LEU A 161 -15.61 20.69 19.61
CA LEU A 161 -15.38 20.46 18.18
C LEU A 161 -14.47 19.27 17.89
N LEU A 162 -13.44 19.05 18.71
CA LEU A 162 -12.44 18.00 18.48
C LEU A 162 -12.77 16.66 19.15
N ALA A 163 -13.64 16.65 20.14
CA ALA A 163 -14.04 15.43 20.85
C ALA A 163 -14.98 14.53 20.04
N ASN A 164 -15.16 13.30 20.50
CA ASN A 164 -16.03 12.27 19.92
C ASN A 164 -15.74 12.00 18.44
N GLY A 165 -14.47 11.99 18.07
CA GLY A 165 -14.03 11.78 16.69
C GLY A 165 -14.16 13.01 15.76
N GLY A 166 -14.43 14.19 16.33
CA GLY A 166 -14.45 15.46 15.60
C GLY A 166 -13.08 15.94 15.12
N ALA A 167 -11.97 15.34 15.59
CA ALA A 167 -10.62 15.73 15.21
C ALA A 167 -10.24 15.37 13.76
N TYR A 168 -10.76 14.28 13.20
CA TYR A 168 -10.37 13.87 11.85
C TYR A 168 -10.92 14.79 10.75
N THR A 169 -12.22 15.10 10.79
CA THR A 169 -12.93 15.84 9.73
C THR A 169 -12.28 17.19 9.38
N PRO A 170 -12.01 18.10 10.33
CA PRO A 170 -11.40 19.38 10.02
C PRO A 170 -9.94 19.23 9.57
N ALA A 171 -9.23 18.19 10.02
CA ALA A 171 -7.85 17.92 9.62
C ALA A 171 -7.73 17.36 8.21
N ALA A 172 -8.60 16.43 7.84
CA ALA A 172 -8.65 15.90 6.49
C ALA A 172 -9.12 16.96 5.47
N GLY A 173 -10.04 17.83 5.88
CA GLY A 173 -10.61 18.91 5.05
C GLY A 173 -9.81 20.22 5.03
N GLY A 174 -8.77 20.35 5.85
CA GLY A 174 -7.89 21.53 5.87
C GLY A 174 -8.51 22.75 6.53
N SER A 175 -9.53 22.55 7.36
CA SER A 175 -10.28 23.60 8.04
C SER A 175 -9.95 23.71 9.54
N VAL A 176 -9.01 22.93 10.08
CA VAL A 176 -8.62 22.97 11.51
C VAL A 176 -8.37 24.40 11.98
N TYR A 177 -7.57 25.16 11.24
CA TYR A 177 -7.16 26.52 11.62
C TYR A 177 -8.32 27.50 11.57
N SER A 178 -9.13 27.47 10.51
CA SER A 178 -10.26 28.38 10.33
C SER A 178 -11.42 28.06 11.28
N THR A 179 -11.64 26.78 11.60
CA THR A 179 -12.77 26.35 12.43
C THR A 179 -12.48 26.58 13.91
N LEU A 180 -11.21 26.50 14.33
CA LEU A 180 -10.77 26.74 15.71
C LEU A 180 -10.22 28.16 15.94
N GLY A 181 -10.09 28.98 14.89
CA GLY A 181 -9.52 30.33 15.00
C GLY A 181 -8.06 30.33 15.49
N LEU A 182 -7.28 29.30 15.14
CA LEU A 182 -5.92 29.09 15.68
C LEU A 182 -4.96 30.22 15.30
N ASP A 183 -5.21 30.92 14.20
CA ASP A 183 -4.36 32.01 13.70
C ASP A 183 -4.16 33.16 14.72
N ASN A 184 -5.12 33.33 15.63
CA ASN A 184 -5.12 34.40 16.63
C ASN A 184 -4.65 33.92 18.02
N ASN A 185 -4.39 32.63 18.21
CA ASN A 185 -4.03 32.07 19.52
C ASN A 185 -2.87 31.06 19.43
N PRO A 186 -1.62 31.53 19.55
CA PRO A 186 -0.43 30.68 19.44
C PRO A 186 -0.36 29.55 20.48
N SER A 187 -0.89 29.78 21.69
CA SER A 187 -0.92 28.77 22.76
C SER A 187 -1.88 27.63 22.42
N LEU A 188 -3.04 27.96 21.86
CA LEU A 188 -4.01 26.97 21.40
C LEU A 188 -3.49 26.21 20.17
N GLU A 189 -2.87 26.92 19.23
CA GLU A 189 -2.24 26.31 18.05
C GLU A 189 -1.22 25.24 18.46
N ALA A 190 -0.28 25.57 19.35
CA ALA A 190 0.73 24.63 19.83
C ALA A 190 0.10 23.41 20.53
N THR A 191 -0.94 23.63 21.34
CA THR A 191 -1.65 22.55 22.04
C THR A 191 -2.34 21.61 21.05
N VAL A 192 -3.04 22.17 20.07
CA VAL A 192 -3.74 21.41 19.02
C VAL A 192 -2.74 20.63 18.17
N LYS A 193 -1.67 21.27 17.68
CA LYS A 193 -0.61 20.58 16.93
C LYS A 193 0.03 19.43 17.74
N GLY A 194 0.24 19.62 19.03
CA GLY A 194 0.72 18.57 19.93
C GLY A 194 -0.24 17.38 20.05
N ILE A 195 -1.56 17.64 20.11
CA ILE A 195 -2.59 16.59 20.09
C ILE A 195 -2.51 15.79 18.79
N TYR A 196 -2.51 16.46 17.63
CA TYR A 196 -2.43 15.80 16.32
C TYR A 196 -1.13 15.00 16.18
N THR A 197 0.00 15.58 16.55
CA THR A 197 1.31 14.93 16.45
C THR A 197 1.37 13.66 17.29
N ASP A 198 0.90 13.70 18.54
CA ASP A 198 0.94 12.52 19.42
C ASP A 198 -0.09 11.44 19.02
N SER A 199 -1.25 11.83 18.50
CA SER A 199 -2.22 10.89 17.92
C SER A 199 -1.66 10.19 16.68
N LEU A 200 -1.01 10.95 15.79
CA LEU A 200 -0.37 10.41 14.59
C LEU A 200 0.77 9.44 14.94
N LYS A 201 1.60 9.76 15.94
CA LYS A 201 2.66 8.85 16.42
C LYS A 201 2.09 7.49 16.80
N LEU A 202 0.98 7.45 17.54
CA LEU A 202 0.33 6.20 17.92
C LEU A 202 -0.19 5.43 16.70
N CYS A 203 -0.80 6.14 15.73
CA CYS A 203 -1.23 5.52 14.48
C CYS A 203 -0.06 4.86 13.73
N TRP A 204 1.10 5.52 13.66
CA TRP A 204 2.27 4.95 13.01
C TRP A 204 2.86 3.75 13.78
N GLN A 205 2.88 3.80 15.12
CA GLN A 205 3.35 2.69 15.95
C GLN A 205 2.46 1.45 15.83
N VAL A 206 1.14 1.62 15.82
CA VAL A 206 0.22 0.50 15.59
C VAL A 206 0.33 0.00 14.15
N GLY A 207 0.44 0.91 13.18
CA GLY A 207 0.70 0.55 11.78
C GLY A 207 1.99 -0.26 11.62
N LEU A 208 3.03 0.04 12.39
CA LEU A 208 4.29 -0.71 12.41
C LEU A 208 4.06 -2.14 12.91
N ALA A 209 3.27 -2.32 13.98
CA ALA A 209 2.93 -3.65 14.47
C ALA A 209 2.19 -4.47 13.39
N PHE A 210 1.23 -3.87 12.68
CA PHE A 210 0.56 -4.54 11.54
C PHE A 210 1.52 -4.84 10.38
N ALA A 211 2.46 -3.94 10.09
CA ALA A 211 3.47 -4.15 9.05
C ALA A 211 4.39 -5.34 9.39
N LEU A 212 4.83 -5.43 10.65
CA LEU A 212 5.66 -6.53 11.14
C LEU A 212 4.88 -7.86 11.16
N LEU A 213 3.62 -7.85 11.60
CA LEU A 213 2.75 -9.02 11.53
C LEU A 213 2.55 -9.49 10.07
N GLY A 214 2.47 -8.56 9.11
CA GLY A 214 2.38 -8.88 7.69
C GLY A 214 3.68 -9.45 7.09
N PHE A 215 4.83 -9.19 7.70
CA PHE A 215 6.13 -9.71 7.27
C PHE A 215 6.36 -11.17 7.70
N LEU A 216 5.79 -11.59 8.84
CA LEU A 216 5.98 -12.95 9.36
C LEU A 216 5.50 -14.06 8.39
N PRO A 217 4.31 -13.96 7.75
CA PRO A 217 3.88 -14.94 6.75
C PRO A 217 4.81 -15.05 5.54
N THR A 218 5.60 -14.03 5.23
CA THR A 218 6.54 -14.06 4.09
C THR A 218 7.65 -15.10 4.29
N PHE A 219 7.94 -15.52 5.52
CA PHE A 219 8.87 -16.62 5.77
C PHE A 219 8.25 -18.00 5.52
N LEU A 220 6.93 -18.12 5.64
CA LEU A 220 6.19 -19.38 5.46
C LEU A 220 5.79 -19.64 4.00
N THR A 221 5.88 -18.64 3.12
CA THR A 221 5.56 -18.83 1.70
C THR A 221 6.58 -19.74 1.03
N LYS A 222 6.11 -20.89 0.53
CA LYS A 222 6.92 -21.79 -0.29
C LYS A 222 7.19 -21.13 -1.64
N GLU A 223 8.42 -21.28 -2.12
CA GLU A 223 8.85 -20.77 -3.42
C GLU A 223 8.43 -21.79 -4.48
N LEU A 224 7.41 -21.43 -5.26
CA LEU A 224 7.00 -22.20 -6.43
C LEU A 224 7.50 -21.47 -7.67
N PRO A 225 8.05 -22.19 -8.67
CA PRO A 225 8.40 -21.57 -9.94
C PRO A 225 7.12 -21.09 -10.63
N MET A 226 7.13 -19.87 -11.18
CA MET A 226 6.02 -19.39 -12.01
C MET A 226 5.91 -20.21 -13.28
N ARG A 227 4.69 -20.63 -13.62
CA ARG A 227 4.37 -21.31 -14.90
C ARG A 227 4.60 -20.32 -16.05
N ILE A 228 5.38 -20.73 -17.06
CA ILE A 228 5.72 -19.90 -18.22
C ILE A 228 4.79 -20.19 -19.41
N GLU A 229 4.12 -21.34 -19.41
CA GLU A 229 3.18 -21.77 -20.46
C GLU A 229 1.75 -21.83 -19.92
N LEU A 230 0.80 -21.26 -20.67
CA LEU A 230 -0.64 -21.44 -20.46
C LEU A 230 -1.10 -22.67 -21.25
N GLU A 231 -1.57 -23.71 -20.58
CA GLU A 231 -2.30 -24.82 -21.20
C GLU A 231 -3.79 -24.48 -21.19
N THR A 232 -4.17 -23.57 -22.09
CA THR A 232 -5.57 -23.21 -22.27
C THR A 232 -6.30 -24.33 -23.00
N GLU A 233 -7.32 -24.93 -22.38
CA GLU A 233 -8.28 -25.86 -23.03
C GLU A 233 -9.01 -25.20 -24.23
N PHE A 234 -8.92 -23.86 -24.35
CA PHE A 234 -9.47 -23.03 -25.42
C PHE A 234 -8.40 -22.30 -26.25
N GLY A 235 -7.15 -22.79 -26.27
CA GLY A 235 -6.12 -22.26 -27.15
C GLY A 235 -6.53 -22.45 -28.62
N LEU A 236 -6.50 -21.38 -29.42
CA LEU A 236 -6.53 -21.51 -30.88
C LEU A 236 -5.36 -22.41 -31.27
N ALA A 237 -5.67 -23.62 -31.75
CA ALA A 237 -4.70 -24.53 -32.33
C ALA A 237 -3.85 -23.73 -33.31
N THR A 238 -2.59 -23.47 -32.94
CA THR A 238 -1.68 -22.75 -33.81
C THR A 238 -1.45 -23.69 -35.00
N GLU A 239 -1.74 -23.22 -36.21
CA GLU A 239 -1.67 -23.96 -37.48
C GLU A 239 -0.32 -24.64 -37.78
N SER A 240 0.67 -24.52 -36.90
CA SER A 240 1.99 -25.13 -36.99
C SER A 240 1.98 -26.67 -36.89
N GLU A 241 0.94 -27.33 -36.37
CA GLU A 241 0.88 -28.80 -36.35
C GLU A 241 0.37 -29.44 -37.65
N LYS A 242 -0.20 -28.68 -38.60
CA LYS A 242 -0.71 -29.27 -39.86
C LYS A 242 0.31 -29.36 -40.99
N LYS A 243 1.53 -28.88 -40.83
CA LYS A 243 2.57 -28.94 -41.88
C LYS A 243 3.61 -30.04 -41.71
N SER A 244 3.64 -30.77 -40.59
CA SER A 244 4.63 -31.85 -40.40
C SER A 244 4.21 -33.21 -40.97
N ASP A 245 2.91 -33.44 -41.22
CA ASP A 245 2.40 -34.75 -41.69
C ASP A 245 2.20 -34.84 -43.21
N GLY A 246 2.66 -33.84 -43.99
CA GLY A 246 2.41 -33.74 -45.43
C GLY A 246 3.57 -34.10 -46.36
N GLU A 247 4.82 -34.12 -45.88
CA GLU A 247 6.01 -34.22 -46.76
C GLU A 247 7.06 -35.19 -46.23
N THR A 248 6.76 -36.49 -46.14
CA THR A 248 7.80 -37.52 -46.31
C THR A 248 7.17 -38.85 -46.68
N GLY A 249 7.30 -39.27 -47.94
CA GLY A 249 7.09 -40.68 -48.30
C GLY A 249 6.55 -41.00 -49.70
N LYS A 250 7.17 -40.49 -50.78
CA LYS A 250 7.07 -41.14 -52.10
C LYS A 250 8.36 -40.97 -52.91
N GLN A 251 9.13 -42.06 -53.06
CA GLN A 251 9.82 -42.54 -54.28
C GLN A 251 10.78 -43.69 -53.91
N SER A 252 10.43 -44.96 -54.22
CA SER A 252 10.88 -45.78 -55.39
C SER A 252 12.22 -46.48 -55.11
N THR A 253 12.48 -47.79 -55.27
CA THR A 253 12.07 -48.90 -56.20
C THR A 253 13.03 -50.11 -55.88
N PRO A 254 13.09 -51.26 -56.59
CA PRO A 254 12.11 -52.21 -57.12
C PRO A 254 12.36 -53.69 -56.66
N THR A 255 11.50 -54.60 -57.13
CA THR A 255 11.41 -56.11 -57.08
C THR A 255 12.72 -56.91 -57.35
N PRO A 256 12.85 -58.25 -57.10
CA PRO A 256 12.04 -59.30 -57.78
C PRO A 256 11.73 -60.62 -57.01
N SER A 257 10.64 -61.28 -57.44
CA SER A 257 10.39 -62.74 -57.66
C SER A 257 11.06 -63.79 -56.74
N GLN A 258 10.39 -64.81 -56.20
CA GLN A 258 9.43 -65.78 -56.75
C GLN A 258 8.52 -66.26 -55.60
#